data_AF-A0A261C2X8-F1
#
_entry.id   AF-A0A261C2X8-F1
#
_cell.length_a   1.000
_cell.length_b   1.000
_cell.length_c   1.000
_cell.angle_alpha   90.00
_cell.angle_beta   90.00
_cell.angle_gamma   90.00
#
_symmetry.space_group_name_H-M   'P 1'
#
loop_
_entity.id
_entity.type
_entity.pdbx_description
1 polymer ?
#
loop_
_entity_poly.entity_id
_entity_poly.type
_entity_poly.pdbx_seq_one_letter_code
_entity_poly.pdbx_strand_id
1 'polypeptide(L)'
;MSLINDENGRPYKVHLCKTNIAQNNNKFYDMEMLDNGGNGSQRYSVKLINGRIGYRGVTNFKNFGSLEKAKEFFEKKFQEKTHLSWDERDTEPQPNRYVVVELLATDRAVKKEVKQEEPEDVPAPEPPKKTRGRKKKVTEETSEVKKEEEDVDVKVKELMKCICDEDVHLGLLKQLKFNESYGKPIGKGD
;
A
#
# COMPACT_ATOMS: atom_id res chain seq x y z
N MET A 1 15.65 4.80 -12.20
CA MET A 1 15.09 3.44 -12.25
C MET A 1 13.59 3.54 -12.03
N SER A 2 12.80 3.21 -13.04
CA SER A 2 11.33 3.23 -13.00
C SER A 2 10.78 1.82 -13.18
N LEU A 3 9.66 1.52 -12.50
CA LEU A 3 8.97 0.25 -12.67
C LEU A 3 8.32 0.18 -14.05
N ILE A 4 8.39 -0.99 -14.69
CA ILE A 4 7.78 -1.22 -16.00
C ILE A 4 6.40 -1.84 -15.80
N ASN A 5 5.41 -1.36 -16.57
CA ASN A 5 4.04 -1.88 -16.55
C ASN A 5 3.77 -2.78 -17.76
N ASP A 6 2.82 -3.69 -17.60
CA ASP A 6 2.25 -4.46 -18.69
C ASP A 6 1.29 -3.62 -19.54
N GLU A 7 0.78 -4.22 -20.63
CA GLU A 7 -0.15 -3.59 -21.56
C GLU A 7 -1.48 -3.21 -20.89
N ASN A 8 -1.82 -3.87 -19.78
CA ASN A 8 -3.02 -3.63 -18.98
C ASN A 8 -2.77 -2.59 -17.87
N GLY A 9 -1.61 -1.94 -17.85
CA GLY A 9 -1.24 -0.92 -16.85
C GLY A 9 -0.86 -1.48 -15.49
N ARG A 10 -0.73 -2.81 -15.34
CA ARG A 10 -0.31 -3.45 -14.09
C ARG A 10 1.22 -3.57 -14.03
N PRO A 11 1.85 -3.30 -12.89
CA PRO A 11 3.30 -3.33 -12.80
C PRO A 11 3.87 -4.75 -12.92
N TYR A 12 5.03 -4.90 -13.57
CA TYR A 12 5.87 -6.10 -13.51
C TYR A 12 6.59 -6.18 -12.16
N LYS A 13 5.79 -6.34 -11.10
CA LYS A 13 6.23 -6.51 -9.72
C LYS A 13 5.37 -7.58 -9.08
N VAL A 14 6.01 -8.56 -8.45
CA VAL A 14 5.30 -9.64 -7.76
C VAL A 14 6.06 -10.06 -6.51
N HIS A 15 5.30 -10.32 -5.44
CA HIS A 15 5.78 -10.93 -4.20
C HIS A 15 5.27 -12.36 -4.15
N LEU A 16 6.18 -13.33 -4.16
CA LEU A 16 5.81 -14.74 -4.11
C LEU A 16 6.14 -15.33 -2.75
N CYS A 17 5.22 -16.08 -2.17
CA CYS A 17 5.42 -16.81 -0.92
C CYS A 17 5.28 -18.31 -1.15
N LYS A 18 6.13 -19.11 -0.51
CA LYS A 18 5.98 -20.56 -0.43
C LYS A 18 6.04 -20.99 1.02
N THR A 19 4.95 -21.59 1.50
CA THR A 19 4.83 -22.10 2.86
C THR A 19 4.52 -23.59 2.82
N ASN A 20 5.39 -24.40 3.42
CA ASN A 20 5.14 -25.81 3.70
C ASN A 20 5.65 -26.10 5.12
N ILE A 21 4.70 -26.35 6.02
CA ILE A 21 4.93 -26.51 7.47
C ILE A 21 5.73 -27.78 7.74
N ALA A 22 5.36 -28.90 7.11
CA ALA A 22 6.00 -30.20 7.31
C ALA A 22 7.50 -30.19 6.97
N GLN A 23 7.91 -29.36 6.01
CA GLN A 23 9.30 -29.23 5.59
C GLN A 23 9.98 -27.96 6.13
N ASN A 24 9.33 -27.21 7.02
CA ASN A 24 9.79 -25.88 7.50
C ASN A 24 10.27 -24.98 6.34
N ASN A 25 9.54 -25.00 5.24
CA ASN A 25 9.79 -24.18 4.08
C ASN A 25 8.94 -22.93 4.21
N ASN A 26 9.55 -21.84 4.67
CA ASN A 26 8.92 -20.52 4.72
C ASN A 26 9.80 -19.54 3.93
N LYS A 27 9.55 -19.43 2.63
CA LYS A 27 10.43 -18.74 1.68
C LYS A 27 9.65 -17.70 0.89
N PHE A 28 10.31 -16.61 0.54
CA PHE A 28 9.77 -15.62 -0.39
C PHE A 28 10.67 -15.46 -1.63
N TYR A 29 10.06 -14.96 -2.70
CA TYR A 29 10.73 -14.64 -3.94
C TYR A 29 10.08 -13.40 -4.57
N ASP A 30 10.80 -12.29 -4.58
CA ASP A 30 10.35 -11.03 -5.17
C ASP A 30 10.96 -10.87 -6.53
N MET A 31 10.17 -10.37 -7.46
CA MET A 31 10.61 -10.04 -8.80
C MET A 31 10.09 -8.67 -9.17
N GLU A 32 10.98 -7.80 -9.64
CA GLU A 32 10.66 -6.46 -10.11
C GLU A 32 11.40 -6.20 -11.42
N MET A 33 10.71 -5.73 -12.45
CA MET A 33 11.32 -5.31 -13.71
C MET A 33 11.44 -3.79 -13.77
N LEU A 34 12.65 -3.30 -14.01
CA LEU A 34 13.03 -1.90 -13.89
C LEU A 34 13.63 -1.37 -15.21
N ASP A 35 13.24 -0.17 -15.62
CA ASP A 35 13.94 0.63 -16.62
C ASP A 35 14.95 1.54 -15.92
N ASN A 36 16.22 1.36 -16.25
CA ASN A 36 17.34 2.11 -15.67
C ASN A 36 17.49 3.52 -16.27
N GLY A 37 16.73 3.86 -17.32
CA GLY A 37 16.71 5.19 -17.93
C GLY A 37 17.94 5.51 -18.79
N GLY A 38 18.75 4.49 -19.13
CA GLY A 38 19.97 4.64 -19.92
C GLY A 38 19.81 4.26 -21.39
N ASN A 39 20.80 4.64 -22.20
CA ASN A 39 20.93 4.20 -23.59
C ASN A 39 22.03 3.13 -23.66
N GLY A 40 21.68 1.89 -24.04
CA GLY A 40 22.66 0.81 -24.19
C GLY A 40 22.16 -0.57 -23.75
N SER A 41 23.07 -1.53 -23.67
CA SER A 41 22.81 -2.96 -23.42
C SER A 41 22.34 -3.30 -22.00
N GLN A 42 22.17 -2.31 -21.11
CA GLN A 42 21.79 -2.47 -19.70
C GLN A 42 20.61 -1.56 -19.31
N ARG A 43 19.81 -1.15 -20.31
CA ARG A 43 18.65 -0.30 -20.10
C ARG A 43 17.62 -0.95 -19.19
N TYR A 44 17.37 -2.25 -19.36
CA TYR A 44 16.37 -2.97 -18.59
C TYR A 44 17.06 -3.87 -17.57
N SER A 45 16.47 -4.01 -16.39
CA SER A 45 16.93 -4.96 -15.39
C SER A 45 15.78 -5.67 -14.70
N VAL A 46 15.99 -6.92 -14.35
CA VAL A 46 15.10 -7.71 -13.52
C VAL A 46 15.81 -7.91 -12.18
N LYS A 47 15.22 -7.33 -11.14
CA LYS A 47 15.64 -7.49 -9.76
C LYS A 47 14.92 -8.70 -9.17
N LEU A 48 15.70 -9.59 -8.58
CA LEU A 48 15.23 -10.82 -7.94
C LEU A 48 15.68 -10.77 -6.48
N ILE A 49 14.75 -10.93 -5.54
CA ILE A 49 15.09 -11.06 -4.12
C ILE A 49 14.58 -12.40 -3.63
N ASN A 50 15.44 -13.22 -3.02
CA ASN A 50 15.02 -14.49 -2.46
C ASN A 50 15.49 -14.65 -1.02
N GLY A 51 14.68 -15.30 -0.19
CA GLY A 51 15.05 -15.45 1.21
C GLY A 51 14.06 -16.26 2.02
N ARG A 52 14.36 -16.39 3.32
CA ARG A 52 13.41 -16.88 4.31
C ARG A 52 12.53 -15.72 4.76
N ILE A 53 11.23 -15.96 4.87
CA ILE A 53 10.29 -14.93 5.34
C ILE A 53 10.68 -14.51 6.75
N GLY A 54 10.89 -13.21 6.96
CA GLY A 54 11.37 -12.63 8.22
C GLY A 54 12.88 -12.33 8.27
N TYR A 55 13.63 -12.73 7.26
CA TYR A 55 15.05 -12.42 7.13
C TYR A 55 15.31 -11.59 5.87
N ARG A 56 16.44 -10.87 5.86
CA ARG A 56 16.88 -10.15 4.67
C ARG A 56 17.19 -11.13 3.55
N GLY A 57 16.56 -10.94 2.40
CA GLY A 57 16.79 -11.76 1.21
C GLY A 57 18.10 -11.39 0.50
N VAL A 58 18.59 -12.32 -0.30
CA VAL A 58 19.69 -12.10 -1.24
C VAL A 58 19.12 -11.43 -2.49
N THR A 59 19.68 -10.28 -2.86
CA THR A 59 19.27 -9.55 -4.06
C THR A 59 20.18 -9.89 -5.23
N ASN A 60 19.61 -10.18 -6.39
CA ASN A 60 20.30 -10.41 -7.64
C ASN A 60 19.71 -9.52 -8.73
N PHE A 61 20.57 -8.91 -9.55
CA PHE A 61 20.14 -8.13 -10.71
C PHE A 61 20.56 -8.84 -11.99
N LYS A 62 19.62 -8.93 -12.93
CA LYS A 62 19.86 -9.40 -14.28
C LYS A 62 19.57 -8.29 -15.26
N ASN A 63 20.57 -7.90 -16.05
CA ASN A 63 20.47 -6.75 -16.93
C ASN A 63 20.33 -7.20 -18.38
N PHE A 64 19.53 -6.44 -19.13
CA PHE A 64 19.14 -6.74 -20.50
C PHE A 64 19.18 -5.48 -21.36
N GLY A 65 19.52 -5.67 -22.64
CA GLY A 65 19.53 -4.59 -23.63
C GLY A 65 18.20 -4.39 -24.36
N SER A 66 17.33 -5.41 -24.35
CA SER A 66 16.00 -5.35 -24.97
C SER A 66 14.92 -5.61 -23.91
N LEU A 67 13.80 -4.90 -24.05
CA LEU A 67 12.63 -5.06 -23.19
C LEU A 67 12.04 -6.47 -23.33
N GLU A 68 11.95 -6.98 -24.56
CA GLU A 68 11.41 -8.32 -24.85
C GLU A 68 12.20 -9.41 -24.11
N LYS A 69 13.53 -9.36 -24.17
CA LYS A 69 14.38 -10.31 -23.45
C LYS A 69 14.23 -10.25 -21.93
N ALA A 70 14.00 -9.04 -21.39
CA ALA A 70 13.74 -8.87 -19.96
C ALA A 70 12.37 -9.45 -19.57
N LYS A 71 11.34 -9.20 -20.39
CA LYS A 71 9.98 -9.72 -20.22
C LYS A 71 9.97 -11.25 -20.30
N GLU A 72 10.55 -11.84 -21.33
CA GLU A 72 10.69 -13.30 -21.47
C GLU A 72 11.39 -13.93 -20.26
N PHE A 73 12.48 -13.32 -19.79
CA PHE A 73 13.20 -13.81 -18.61
C PHE A 73 12.33 -13.74 -17.36
N PHE A 74 11.60 -12.64 -17.17
CA PHE A 74 10.70 -12.45 -16.05
C PHE A 74 9.56 -13.47 -16.06
N GLU A 75 8.85 -13.62 -17.18
CA GLU A 75 7.73 -14.56 -17.33
C GLU A 75 8.17 -16.01 -17.17
N LYS A 76 9.32 -16.38 -17.76
CA LYS A 76 9.90 -17.71 -17.59
C LYS A 76 10.23 -18.00 -16.13
N LYS A 77 10.81 -17.03 -15.41
CA LYS A 77 11.13 -17.18 -13.99
C LYS A 77 9.88 -17.25 -13.13
N PHE A 78 8.86 -16.47 -13.44
CA PHE A 78 7.56 -16.55 -12.80
C PHE A 78 6.96 -17.94 -12.96
N GLN A 79 6.84 -18.43 -14.19
CA GLN A 79 6.29 -19.75 -14.51
C GLN A 79 7.10 -20.88 -13.85
N GLU A 80 8.43 -20.79 -13.78
CA GLU A 80 9.26 -21.78 -13.06
C GLU A 80 8.89 -21.88 -11.56
N LYS A 81 8.49 -20.76 -10.93
CA LYS A 81 8.16 -20.71 -9.49
C LYS A 81 6.70 -21.04 -9.20
N THR A 82 5.76 -20.53 -10.00
CA THR A 82 4.32 -20.63 -9.77
C THR A 82 3.65 -21.73 -10.58
N HIS A 83 4.26 -22.17 -11.68
CA HIS A 83 3.63 -23.01 -12.72
C HIS A 83 2.42 -22.35 -13.41
N LEU A 84 2.31 -21.02 -13.32
CA LEU A 84 1.28 -20.23 -14.00
C LEU A 84 1.92 -19.36 -15.08
N SER A 85 1.16 -19.07 -16.13
CA SER A 85 1.54 -18.01 -17.07
C SER A 85 1.40 -16.64 -16.38
N TRP A 86 2.10 -15.62 -16.88
CA TRP A 86 2.05 -14.28 -16.28
C TRP A 86 0.65 -13.64 -16.39
N ASP A 87 -0.08 -13.95 -17.45
CA ASP A 87 -1.45 -13.48 -17.66
C ASP A 87 -2.44 -14.15 -16.68
N GLU A 88 -2.13 -15.37 -16.23
CA GLU A 88 -2.93 -16.15 -15.28
C GLU A 88 -2.46 -15.97 -13.82
N ARG A 89 -1.72 -14.91 -13.50
CA ARG A 89 -1.13 -14.71 -12.16
C ARG A 89 -2.14 -14.59 -11.01
N ASP A 90 -3.39 -14.27 -11.33
CA ASP A 90 -4.50 -14.15 -10.36
C ASP A 90 -5.26 -15.49 -10.18
N THR A 91 -4.85 -16.53 -10.92
CA THR A 91 -5.48 -17.86 -10.89
C THR A 91 -5.13 -18.63 -9.62
N GLU A 92 -5.91 -19.65 -9.32
CA GLU A 92 -5.66 -20.53 -8.18
C GLU A 92 -4.23 -21.09 -8.16
N PRO A 93 -3.54 -20.97 -7.02
CA PRO A 93 -2.17 -21.42 -6.91
C PRO A 93 -2.06 -22.95 -6.96
N GLN A 94 -0.99 -23.43 -7.57
CA GLN A 94 -0.68 -24.85 -7.62
C GLN A 94 -0.14 -25.37 -6.28
N PRO A 95 -0.49 -26.62 -5.88
CA PRO A 95 0.00 -27.20 -4.63
C PRO A 95 1.53 -27.31 -4.63
N ASN A 96 2.15 -27.05 -3.47
CA ASN A 96 3.61 -27.07 -3.27
C ASN A 96 4.41 -26.08 -4.15
N ARG A 97 3.76 -25.11 -4.80
CA ARG A 97 4.41 -24.04 -5.57
C ARG A 97 4.40 -22.71 -4.82
N TYR A 98 5.03 -21.72 -5.42
CA TYR A 98 4.95 -20.36 -4.94
C TYR A 98 3.57 -19.78 -5.26
N VAL A 99 3.01 -19.06 -4.31
CA VAL A 99 1.73 -18.36 -4.40
C VAL A 99 2.01 -16.88 -4.58
N VAL A 100 1.26 -16.25 -5.50
CA VAL A 100 1.26 -14.80 -5.66
C VAL A 100 0.56 -14.19 -4.46
N VAL A 101 1.25 -13.29 -3.77
CA VAL A 101 0.65 -12.48 -2.71
C VAL A 101 0.54 -11.07 -3.27
N GLU A 102 -0.69 -10.64 -3.52
CA GLU A 102 -0.95 -9.25 -3.88
C GLU A 102 -0.63 -8.37 -2.68
N LEU A 103 0.46 -7.62 -2.79
CA LEU A 103 0.62 -6.43 -1.97
C LEU A 103 -0.15 -5.35 -2.70
N LEU A 104 -1.35 -5.03 -2.20
CA LEU A 104 -2.00 -3.79 -2.58
C LEU A 104 -0.95 -2.69 -2.38
N ALA A 105 -0.54 -2.07 -3.48
CA ALA A 105 0.36 -0.92 -3.45
C ALA A 105 -0.42 0.23 -2.81
N THR A 106 -0.52 0.24 -1.48
CA THR A 106 -0.98 1.40 -0.73
C THR A 106 0.14 2.42 -0.70
N ASP A 107 0.55 2.89 -1.88
CA ASP A 107 1.17 4.20 -2.01
C ASP A 107 0.06 5.23 -1.76
N ARG A 108 -0.09 5.62 -0.49
CA ARG A 108 -0.76 6.84 0.01
C ARG A 108 -1.84 7.46 -0.88
N ALA A 109 -3.10 7.02 -0.70
CA ALA A 109 -4.29 7.88 -0.69
C ALA A 109 -5.53 7.01 -0.49
N VAL A 110 -5.86 6.69 0.77
CA VAL A 110 -7.29 6.51 1.09
C VAL A 110 -7.88 7.91 1.02
N LYS A 111 -8.24 8.35 -0.19
CA LYS A 111 -9.32 9.34 -0.34
C LYS A 111 -10.55 8.62 0.22
N LYS A 112 -10.82 8.88 1.50
CA LYS A 112 -12.12 8.59 2.10
C LYS A 112 -13.12 9.44 1.32
N GLU A 113 -13.63 8.92 0.22
CA GLU A 113 -14.95 9.31 -0.27
C GLU A 113 -15.95 8.71 0.72
N VAL A 114 -16.17 9.43 1.82
CA VAL A 114 -17.34 9.20 2.66
C VAL A 114 -18.52 9.67 1.81
N LYS A 115 -19.20 8.70 1.21
CA LYS A 115 -20.55 8.86 0.66
C LYS A 115 -21.41 9.45 1.77
N GLN A 116 -21.69 10.75 1.69
CA GLN A 116 -22.71 11.40 2.51
C GLN A 116 -24.04 10.73 2.16
N GLU A 117 -24.58 9.93 3.08
CA GLU A 117 -25.99 9.60 3.07
C GLU A 117 -26.75 10.82 3.57
N GLU A 118 -27.65 11.32 2.71
CA GLU A 118 -28.56 12.42 3.00
C GLU A 118 -29.46 12.06 4.20
N PRO A 119 -29.72 13.01 5.12
CA PRO A 119 -30.66 12.77 6.22
C PRO A 119 -32.10 12.83 5.72
N GLU A 120 -32.87 11.81 6.10
CA GLU A 120 -34.32 11.71 5.86
C GLU A 120 -35.12 12.83 6.54
N ASP A 121 -36.15 13.19 5.79
CA ASP A 121 -37.31 14.06 5.97
C ASP A 121 -37.93 14.12 7.38
N VAL A 122 -38.05 15.34 7.93
CA VAL A 122 -39.08 15.67 8.93
C VAL A 122 -39.59 17.10 8.68
N PRO A 123 -40.92 17.31 8.56
CA PRO A 123 -41.47 18.52 7.96
C PRO A 123 -41.58 19.71 8.93
N ALA A 124 -41.59 20.89 8.32
CA ALA A 124 -41.71 22.24 8.90
C ALA A 124 -42.89 22.45 9.87
N PRO A 125 -42.83 23.51 10.68
CA PRO A 125 -43.82 24.56 10.46
C PRO A 125 -43.25 26.00 10.43
N GLU A 126 -43.99 26.81 9.68
CA GLU A 126 -43.75 28.17 9.18
C GLU A 126 -44.04 29.33 10.20
N PRO A 127 -43.85 30.63 9.84
CA PRO A 127 -43.28 31.71 10.67
C PRO A 127 -44.29 32.73 11.24
N PRO A 128 -43.82 33.79 11.95
CA PRO A 128 -44.19 35.14 11.48
C PRO A 128 -43.13 36.25 11.61
N LYS A 129 -42.88 36.89 10.46
CA LYS A 129 -42.96 38.34 10.10
C LYS A 129 -42.32 39.45 10.98
N LYS A 130 -41.35 40.13 10.32
CA LYS A 130 -41.16 41.58 10.06
C LYS A 130 -41.13 42.60 11.23
N THR A 131 -40.05 43.41 11.29
CA THR A 131 -40.11 44.89 11.06
C THR A 131 -38.74 45.57 10.84
N ARG A 132 -38.63 46.23 9.68
CA ARG A 132 -37.99 47.54 9.33
C ARG A 132 -36.78 48.08 10.14
N GLY A 133 -35.59 47.96 9.53
CA GLY A 133 -34.86 49.09 8.90
C GLY A 133 -33.85 49.92 9.73
N ARG A 134 -32.55 49.88 9.36
CA ARG A 134 -31.65 51.05 9.23
C ARG A 134 -30.34 50.67 8.51
N LYS A 135 -29.90 51.51 7.56
CA LYS A 135 -28.76 51.33 6.64
C LYS A 135 -27.48 51.96 7.23
N LYS A 136 -26.35 51.24 7.23
CA LYS A 136 -24.92 51.67 7.25
C LYS A 136 -24.10 50.45 7.72
N LYS A 137 -22.88 50.15 7.31
CA LYS A 137 -21.89 50.69 6.36
C LYS A 137 -20.93 49.50 6.19
N VAL A 138 -20.51 49.19 4.96
CA VAL A 138 -19.47 48.20 4.68
C VAL A 138 -18.18 48.65 5.36
N THR A 139 -17.63 47.81 6.23
CA THR A 139 -16.21 47.81 6.57
C THR A 139 -15.74 46.37 6.51
N GLU A 140 -14.81 46.17 5.60
CA GLU A 140 -14.01 44.98 5.35
C GLU A 140 -13.17 44.69 6.59
N GLU A 141 -13.50 43.64 7.32
CA GLU A 141 -12.65 43.10 8.38
C GLU A 141 -12.46 41.61 8.09
N THR A 142 -11.26 41.32 7.60
CA THR A 142 -10.62 40.01 7.57
C THR A 142 -10.80 39.31 8.93
N SER A 143 -11.77 38.40 9.03
CA SER A 143 -11.89 37.51 10.18
C SER A 143 -11.13 36.23 9.87
N GLU A 144 -9.96 36.15 10.49
CA GLU A 144 -9.11 34.99 10.65
C GLU A 144 -9.93 33.71 10.89
N VAL A 145 -9.53 32.64 10.20
CA VAL A 145 -10.05 31.29 10.45
C VAL A 145 -9.68 30.90 11.88
N LYS A 146 -10.60 31.11 12.82
CA LYS A 146 -10.52 30.49 14.14
C LYS A 146 -10.53 28.98 13.90
N LYS A 147 -9.40 28.33 14.21
CA LYS A 147 -9.39 26.91 14.53
C LYS A 147 -10.42 26.71 15.63
N GLU A 148 -11.55 26.12 15.28
CA GLU A 148 -12.47 25.53 16.24
C GLU A 148 -11.70 24.38 16.88
N GLU A 149 -11.04 24.67 18.01
CA GLU A 149 -10.62 23.61 18.92
C GLU A 149 -11.91 23.04 19.50
N GLU A 150 -12.36 21.94 18.91
CA GLU A 150 -13.40 21.08 19.49
C GLU A 150 -13.09 20.86 20.97
N ASP A 151 -14.00 21.33 21.83
CA ASP A 151 -13.94 21.21 23.28
C ASP A 151 -14.24 19.76 23.69
N VAL A 152 -13.35 18.85 23.29
CA VAL A 152 -13.38 17.45 23.70
C VAL A 152 -12.80 17.35 25.10
N ASP A 153 -13.54 16.70 26.00
CA ASP A 153 -13.16 16.43 27.40
C ASP A 153 -11.71 15.92 27.47
N VAL A 154 -10.94 16.45 28.43
CA VAL A 154 -9.54 16.12 28.66
C VAL A 154 -9.32 14.60 28.78
N LYS A 155 -10.24 13.87 29.41
CA LYS A 155 -10.19 12.40 29.52
C LYS A 155 -10.33 11.71 28.17
N VAL A 156 -11.16 12.26 27.28
CA VAL A 156 -11.35 11.73 25.93
C VAL A 156 -10.13 12.05 25.06
N LYS A 157 -9.51 13.22 25.23
CA LYS A 157 -8.23 13.56 24.58
C LYS A 157 -7.10 12.63 25.02
N GLU A 158 -7.01 12.32 26.31
CA GLU A 158 -6.04 11.35 26.84
C GLU A 158 -6.30 9.93 26.31
N LEU A 159 -7.57 9.51 26.26
CA LEU A 159 -7.96 8.21 25.71
C LEU A 159 -7.63 8.11 24.21
N MET A 160 -7.94 9.14 23.42
CA MET A 160 -7.58 9.19 21.99
C MET A 160 -6.08 9.10 21.80
N LYS A 161 -5.30 9.84 22.60
CA LYS A 161 -3.83 9.76 22.55
C LYS A 161 -3.32 8.36 22.87
N CYS A 162 -3.96 7.64 23.80
CA CYS A 162 -3.57 6.29 24.16
C CYS A 162 -3.95 5.24 23.10
N ILE A 163 -5.14 5.34 22.48
CA ILE A 163 -5.63 4.37 21.48
C ILE A 163 -4.99 4.62 20.10
N CYS A 164 -4.69 5.87 19.77
CA CYS A 164 -4.14 6.25 18.46
C CYS A 164 -2.62 6.43 18.50
N ASP A 165 -1.93 5.86 19.50
CA ASP A 165 -0.48 5.89 19.57
C ASP A 165 0.13 4.92 18.55
N GLU A 166 0.63 5.47 17.45
CA GLU A 166 1.27 4.72 16.37
C GLU A 166 2.51 3.96 16.86
N ASP A 167 3.28 4.52 17.79
CA ASP A 167 4.51 3.91 18.29
C ASP A 167 4.20 2.67 19.12
N VAL A 168 3.13 2.70 19.92
CA VAL A 168 2.64 1.52 20.67
C VAL A 168 2.19 0.43 19.71
N HIS A 169 1.42 0.78 18.68
CA HIS A 169 0.94 -0.18 17.68
C HIS A 169 2.10 -0.80 16.87
N LEU A 170 3.06 0.02 16.43
CA LEU A 170 4.26 -0.44 15.73
C LEU A 170 5.14 -1.31 16.64
N GLY A 171 5.28 -0.95 17.91
CA GLY A 171 5.99 -1.74 18.92
C GLY A 171 5.38 -3.13 19.11
N LEU A 172 4.04 -3.21 19.20
CA LEU A 172 3.33 -4.48 19.31
C LEU A 172 3.49 -5.35 18.05
N LEU A 173 3.40 -4.74 16.87
CA LEU A 173 3.66 -5.44 15.60
C LEU A 173 5.09 -6.00 15.57
N LYS A 174 6.10 -5.25 16.06
CA LYS A 174 7.49 -5.76 16.19
C LYS A 174 7.58 -6.97 17.12
N GLN A 175 6.87 -6.96 18.26
CA GLN A 175 6.84 -8.08 19.22
C GLN A 175 6.16 -9.33 18.65
N LEU A 176 5.07 -9.15 17.91
CA LEU A 176 4.40 -10.22 17.17
C LEU A 176 5.27 -10.77 16.03
N LYS A 177 6.46 -10.19 15.86
CA LYS A 177 7.34 -10.40 14.76
C LYS A 177 6.50 -10.09 13.51
N PHE A 178 6.31 -8.82 13.22
CA PHE A 178 5.93 -8.29 11.91
C PHE A 178 7.13 -7.45 11.36
N ASN A 179 7.14 -7.12 10.08
CA ASN A 179 8.29 -6.79 9.19
C ASN A 179 8.09 -5.34 8.98
N GLU A 180 9.02 -4.52 9.37
CA GLU A 180 8.81 -3.08 9.31
C GLU A 180 8.60 -2.58 7.86
N SER A 181 9.09 -3.34 6.87
CA SER A 181 8.87 -3.04 5.45
C SER A 181 7.52 -3.52 4.89
N TYR A 182 6.85 -4.52 5.50
CA TYR A 182 5.68 -5.20 4.90
C TYR A 182 4.71 -5.91 5.88
N GLY A 183 4.93 -5.85 7.20
CA GLY A 183 4.19 -6.63 8.20
C GLY A 183 4.47 -8.16 8.27
N LYS A 184 5.72 -8.66 8.51
CA LYS A 184 6.19 -10.03 8.94
C LYS A 184 7.47 -10.26 9.86
N PRO A 185 7.65 -11.42 10.53
CA PRO A 185 8.61 -11.65 11.64
C PRO A 185 10.04 -11.12 11.66
N ILE A 186 10.39 -10.35 12.71
CA ILE A 186 11.78 -10.12 13.14
C ILE A 186 12.33 -11.43 13.73
N GLY A 187 13.17 -12.12 12.96
CA GLY A 187 14.13 -13.06 13.50
C GLY A 187 15.37 -12.30 13.95
N LYS A 188 15.62 -12.22 15.27
CA LYS A 188 16.93 -11.81 15.80
C LYS A 188 18.00 -12.73 15.21
N GLY A 189 19.07 -12.12 14.72
CA GLY A 189 20.27 -12.83 14.30
C GLY A 189 21.02 -13.37 15.52
N ASP A 190 21.58 -14.56 15.32
CA ASP A 190 22.94 -14.91 15.69
C ASP A 190 23.61 -15.42 14.40
#